data_AF-U2M2H1-F1
#
_entry.id   AF-U2M2H1-F1
#
_cell.length_a   1.000
_cell.length_b   1.000
_cell.length_c   1.000
_cell.angle_alpha   90.00
_cell.angle_beta   90.00
_cell.angle_gamma   90.00
#
_symmetry.space_group_name_H-M   'P 1'
#
loop_
_entity.id
_entity.type
_entity.pdbx_description
1 polymer ?
#
loop_
_entity_poly.entity_id
_entity_poly.type
_entity_poly.pdbx_seq_one_letter_code
_entity_poly.pdbx_strand_id
1 'polypeptide(L)'
;GCAADRQQAAIVFDVAADMVRMCPALSKRVKILTSQKRIVYIPTNSFYQVLSAEAYSKHGFNIHGVVFDELHTQPNRKLFDVMTKGSGDARMQPLYFLITTAGTDTNSICYEVHQKAKDILEGRKHDPTFYPVIYGADESEDWTDPKVWKKANPSLDKTIGMDKVLAACNSAKETPGEENAFRQLRLNQWVKQAVRWMPMEKWDKCKVAFDESELEGRICYGGLDLSSTTDITAFVLVFPPTDDDEHYYVLPYFWLPEEMLPLRVRRDHVPYDVWEQQGYLKTTEGNVVHYGFIENFIDELGQKFHIKEIAFDRWGAVQMSQNLEGLGFTMVQFGQGYKDMSPPTKELMKLTLEQTLAHNGHPVLRWMMDNIFIRRDPAGNIK
;
A
#
# COMPACT_ATOMS: atom_id res chain seq x y z
N GLY A 1 -5.48 25.70 -13.04
CA GLY A 1 -5.22 24.25 -13.09
C GLY A 1 -4.00 23.93 -12.28
N CYS A 2 -3.96 22.75 -11.68
CA CYS A 2 -2.85 22.23 -10.90
C CYS A 2 -2.45 20.88 -11.49
N ALA A 3 -1.15 20.69 -11.72
CA ALA A 3 -0.57 19.43 -12.17
C ALA A 3 0.68 19.12 -11.34
N ALA A 4 1.10 17.85 -11.30
CA ALA A 4 2.26 17.44 -10.51
C ALA A 4 3.57 18.06 -11.02
N ASP A 5 3.74 18.17 -12.33
CA ASP A 5 4.94 18.77 -12.93
C ASP A 5 4.63 19.90 -13.91
N ARG A 6 5.70 20.61 -14.30
CA ARG A 6 5.63 21.80 -15.18
C ARG A 6 5.27 21.45 -16.63
N GLN A 7 5.64 20.26 -17.12
CA GLN A 7 5.33 19.83 -18.49
C GLN A 7 3.84 19.45 -18.61
N GLN A 8 3.31 18.69 -17.65
CA GLN A 8 1.87 18.41 -17.53
C GLN A 8 1.06 19.71 -17.43
N ALA A 9 1.52 20.65 -16.59
CA ALA A 9 0.89 21.98 -16.49
C ALA A 9 0.85 22.72 -17.85
N ALA A 10 1.90 22.56 -18.68
CA ALA A 10 1.93 23.16 -20.01
C ALA A 10 0.89 22.52 -20.95
N ILE A 11 0.74 21.19 -20.92
CA ILE A 11 -0.25 20.46 -21.73
C ILE A 11 -1.66 20.94 -21.41
N VAL A 12 -2.02 21.01 -20.12
CA VAL A 12 -3.33 21.48 -19.67
C VAL A 12 -3.60 22.92 -20.16
N PHE A 13 -2.60 23.80 -20.10
CA PHE A 13 -2.73 25.16 -20.62
C PHE A 13 -2.91 25.20 -22.13
N ASP A 14 -2.10 24.44 -22.87
CA ASP A 14 -2.09 24.50 -24.34
C ASP A 14 -3.43 23.99 -24.89
N VAL A 15 -4.01 22.94 -24.31
CA VAL A 15 -5.37 22.47 -24.62
C VAL A 15 -6.43 23.55 -24.34
N ALA A 16 -6.37 24.22 -23.19
CA ALA A 16 -7.31 25.30 -22.86
C ALA A 16 -7.17 26.49 -23.84
N ALA A 17 -5.95 26.83 -24.23
CA ALA A 17 -5.67 27.88 -25.21
C ALA A 17 -6.23 27.51 -26.59
N ASP A 18 -6.13 26.25 -27.00
CA ASP A 18 -6.69 25.77 -28.26
C ASP A 18 -8.21 25.79 -28.26
N MET A 19 -8.86 25.39 -27.16
CA MET A 19 -10.31 25.53 -27.00
C MET A 19 -10.77 26.99 -27.17
N VAL A 20 -10.02 27.95 -26.62
CA VAL A 20 -10.30 29.37 -26.81
C VAL A 20 -10.13 29.79 -28.27
N ARG A 21 -9.07 29.34 -28.94
CA ARG A 21 -8.82 29.66 -30.37
C ARG A 21 -9.90 29.10 -31.29
N MET A 22 -10.39 27.89 -30.99
CA MET A 22 -11.46 27.23 -31.75
C MET A 22 -12.85 27.85 -31.50
N CYS A 23 -13.01 28.68 -30.47
CA CYS A 23 -14.28 29.33 -30.14
C CYS A 23 -14.24 30.83 -30.48
N PRO A 24 -14.86 31.28 -31.59
CA PRO A 24 -14.80 32.68 -32.01
C PRO A 24 -15.30 33.67 -30.96
N ALA A 25 -16.27 33.28 -30.14
CA ALA A 25 -16.80 34.12 -29.06
C ALA A 25 -15.77 34.33 -27.93
N LEU A 26 -15.00 33.29 -27.58
CA LEU A 26 -13.96 33.36 -26.54
C LEU A 26 -12.71 34.06 -27.08
N SER A 27 -12.25 33.69 -28.28
CA SER A 27 -11.06 34.28 -28.89
C SER A 27 -11.14 35.81 -29.05
N LYS A 28 -12.34 36.38 -29.20
CA LYS A 28 -12.56 37.83 -29.25
C LYS A 28 -12.51 38.52 -27.88
N ARG A 29 -12.69 37.77 -26.79
CA ARG A 29 -12.89 38.31 -25.43
C ARG A 29 -11.66 38.17 -24.55
N VAL A 30 -10.86 37.12 -24.73
CA VAL A 30 -9.72 36.82 -23.86
C VAL A 30 -8.39 36.98 -24.58
N LYS A 31 -7.35 37.32 -23.82
CA LYS A 31 -5.97 37.40 -24.29
C LYS A 31 -5.18 36.20 -23.77
N ILE A 32 -4.56 35.45 -24.67
CA ILE A 32 -3.69 34.32 -24.33
C ILE A 32 -2.26 34.84 -24.17
N LEU A 33 -1.66 34.64 -22.99
CA LEU A 33 -0.30 34.99 -22.65
C LEU A 33 0.53 33.71 -22.49
N THR A 34 1.03 33.17 -23.60
CA THR A 34 1.69 31.86 -23.65
C THR A 34 2.94 31.77 -22.76
N SER A 35 3.74 32.84 -22.68
CA SER A 35 4.97 32.88 -21.85
C SER A 35 4.69 32.77 -20.36
N GLN A 36 3.53 33.25 -19.90
CA GLN A 36 3.09 33.20 -18.52
C GLN A 36 2.11 32.04 -18.25
N LYS A 37 1.78 31.25 -19.29
CA LYS A 37 0.76 30.21 -19.26
C LYS A 37 -0.54 30.71 -18.61
N ARG A 38 -1.00 31.88 -19.09
CA ARG A 38 -2.17 32.60 -18.55
C ARG A 38 -3.15 33.02 -19.65
N ILE A 39 -4.45 32.90 -19.39
CA ILE A 39 -5.53 33.41 -20.25
C ILE A 39 -6.26 34.49 -19.46
N VAL A 40 -6.36 35.71 -20.00
CA VAL A 40 -6.85 36.88 -19.27
C VAL A 40 -8.10 37.43 -19.94
N TYR A 41 -9.14 37.65 -19.14
CA TYR A 41 -10.28 38.48 -19.51
C TYR A 41 -10.07 39.89 -18.95
N ILE A 42 -9.65 40.81 -19.82
CA ILE A 42 -9.19 42.14 -19.45
C ILE A 42 -10.26 42.97 -18.71
N PRO A 43 -11.55 42.99 -19.13
CA PRO A 43 -12.55 43.86 -18.53
C PRO A 43 -12.75 43.68 -17.02
N THR A 44 -12.61 42.46 -16.50
CA THR A 44 -12.74 42.16 -15.06
C THR A 44 -11.39 41.79 -14.42
N ASN A 45 -10.30 41.86 -15.18
CA ASN A 45 -8.97 41.37 -14.79
C ASN A 45 -8.98 39.90 -14.29
N SER A 46 -9.98 39.12 -14.69
CA SER A 46 -10.08 37.70 -14.34
C SER A 46 -9.14 36.89 -15.20
N PHE A 47 -8.62 35.79 -14.67
CA PHE A 47 -7.67 34.98 -15.41
C PHE A 47 -7.72 33.51 -15.04
N TYR A 48 -7.34 32.68 -16.02
CA TYR A 48 -6.98 31.29 -15.84
C TYR A 48 -5.46 31.17 -15.89
N GLN A 49 -4.89 30.41 -14.97
CA GLN A 49 -3.47 30.10 -14.93
C GLN A 49 -3.26 28.64 -14.53
N VAL A 50 -2.21 28.03 -15.04
CA VAL A 50 -1.77 26.69 -14.61
C VAL A 50 -0.55 26.81 -13.69
N LEU A 51 -0.60 26.09 -12.59
CA LEU A 51 0.44 26.03 -11.56
C LEU A 51 0.98 24.59 -11.48
N SER A 52 2.28 24.43 -11.34
CA SER A 52 2.93 23.16 -11.02
C SER A 52 3.17 23.04 -9.51
N ALA A 53 3.42 21.83 -9.01
CA ALA A 53 3.72 21.59 -7.59
C ALA A 53 4.93 22.38 -7.07
N GLU A 54 5.90 22.70 -7.93
CA GLU A 54 7.10 23.48 -7.58
C GLU A 54 6.83 25.00 -7.45
N ALA A 55 5.78 25.52 -8.10
CA ALA A 55 5.45 26.95 -8.10
C ALA A 55 4.79 27.44 -6.79
N TYR A 56 4.67 26.54 -5.81
CA TYR A 56 3.89 26.67 -4.58
C TYR A 56 4.44 27.66 -3.54
N SER A 57 5.73 27.99 -3.58
CA SER A 57 6.39 28.81 -2.55
C SER A 57 5.90 30.27 -2.47
N LYS A 58 4.89 30.66 -3.24
CA LYS A 58 4.30 31.99 -3.27
C LYS A 58 2.89 31.96 -2.67
N HIS A 59 2.81 32.06 -1.34
CA HIS A 59 1.56 32.33 -0.63
C HIS A 59 0.91 33.62 -1.16
N GLY A 60 -0.39 33.59 -1.50
CA GLY A 60 -1.14 34.82 -1.85
C GLY A 60 -2.10 34.73 -3.05
N PHE A 61 -2.35 33.55 -3.62
CA PHE A 61 -3.37 33.45 -4.67
C PHE A 61 -4.78 33.54 -4.06
N ASN A 62 -5.64 34.36 -4.67
CA ASN A 62 -7.03 34.52 -4.26
C ASN A 62 -7.94 33.90 -5.34
N ILE A 63 -8.33 32.64 -5.16
CA ILE A 63 -8.76 31.73 -6.25
C ILE A 63 -10.25 31.42 -6.13
N HIS A 64 -11.02 31.58 -7.22
CA HIS A 64 -12.43 31.19 -7.27
C HIS A 64 -12.65 29.74 -7.71
N GLY A 65 -11.67 29.11 -8.36
CA GLY A 65 -11.79 27.71 -8.73
C GLY A 65 -10.45 27.06 -9.05
N VAL A 66 -10.35 25.78 -8.68
CA VAL A 66 -9.17 24.96 -8.90
C VAL A 66 -9.57 23.68 -9.61
N VAL A 67 -8.75 23.28 -10.58
CA VAL A 67 -8.84 21.97 -11.22
C VAL A 67 -7.53 21.27 -10.91
N PHE A 68 -7.57 20.23 -10.10
CA PHE A 68 -6.47 19.29 -9.92
C PHE A 68 -6.63 18.20 -10.97
N ASP A 69 -5.65 18.11 -11.86
CA ASP A 69 -5.52 17.02 -12.80
C ASP A 69 -4.53 15.99 -12.25
N GLU A 70 -4.86 14.72 -12.40
CA GLU A 70 -4.12 13.57 -11.87
C GLU A 70 -3.70 13.69 -10.40
N LEU A 71 -4.66 13.85 -9.49
CA LEU A 71 -4.40 13.98 -8.04
C LEU A 71 -3.50 12.85 -7.47
N HIS A 72 -3.59 11.62 -7.97
CA HIS A 72 -2.76 10.49 -7.56
C HIS A 72 -1.24 10.72 -7.75
N THR A 73 -0.85 11.63 -8.64
CA THR A 73 0.55 11.95 -8.91
C THR A 73 1.12 12.99 -7.95
N GLN A 74 0.28 13.59 -7.09
CA GLN A 74 0.75 14.61 -6.15
C GLN A 74 1.67 13.99 -5.10
N PRO A 75 2.90 14.53 -4.91
CA PRO A 75 3.90 13.91 -4.05
C PRO A 75 3.56 14.01 -2.56
N ASN A 76 2.71 14.97 -2.18
CA ASN A 76 2.25 15.17 -0.82
C ASN A 76 1.05 16.13 -0.78
N ARG A 77 0.48 16.30 0.42
CA ARG A 77 -0.70 17.14 0.69
C ARG A 77 -0.50 18.66 0.56
N LYS A 78 0.74 19.17 0.45
CA LYS A 78 1.02 20.61 0.57
C LYS A 78 0.27 21.43 -0.49
N LEU A 79 0.42 21.07 -1.77
CA LEU A 79 -0.27 21.77 -2.87
C LEU A 79 -1.79 21.74 -2.68
N PHE A 80 -2.32 20.57 -2.31
CA PHE A 80 -3.75 20.41 -2.06
C PHE A 80 -4.25 21.33 -0.95
N ASP A 81 -3.58 21.36 0.21
CA ASP A 81 -4.03 22.13 1.38
C ASP A 81 -4.01 23.64 1.13
N VAL A 82 -2.99 24.21 0.48
CA VAL A 82 -3.01 25.66 0.21
C VAL A 82 -4.03 26.03 -0.85
N MET A 83 -4.25 25.19 -1.86
CA MET A 83 -5.22 25.51 -2.91
C MET A 83 -6.67 25.36 -2.43
N THR A 84 -6.93 24.42 -1.51
CA THR A 84 -8.28 24.14 -1.01
C THR A 84 -8.62 24.87 0.29
N LYS A 85 -7.68 24.98 1.24
CA LYS A 85 -7.87 25.63 2.55
C LYS A 85 -7.32 27.05 2.57
N GLY A 86 -6.07 27.25 2.13
CA GLY A 86 -5.41 28.56 2.25
C GLY A 86 -5.97 29.66 1.33
N SER A 87 -6.06 29.38 0.04
CA SER A 87 -6.48 30.33 -1.00
C SER A 87 -7.98 30.35 -1.25
N GLY A 88 -8.70 29.31 -0.79
CA GLY A 88 -10.14 29.13 -0.94
C GLY A 88 -10.96 29.99 0.00
N ASP A 89 -10.55 30.08 1.26
CA ASP A 89 -11.27 30.77 2.33
C ASP A 89 -11.46 32.28 2.08
N ALA A 90 -10.65 32.86 1.19
CA ALA A 90 -10.74 34.27 0.81
C ALA A 90 -11.84 34.58 -0.22
N ARG A 91 -12.54 33.58 -0.77
CA ARG A 91 -13.63 33.76 -1.76
C ARG A 91 -14.93 33.11 -1.32
N MET A 92 -16.03 33.74 -1.71
CA MET A 92 -17.36 33.14 -1.60
C MET A 92 -17.54 32.08 -2.70
N GLN A 93 -18.04 30.90 -2.32
CA GLN A 93 -18.39 29.80 -3.22
C GLN A 93 -17.26 29.33 -4.16
N PRO A 94 -16.06 28.99 -3.65
CA PRO A 94 -15.01 28.44 -4.50
C PRO A 94 -15.40 27.05 -5.01
N LEU A 95 -14.97 26.71 -6.23
CA LEU A 95 -15.27 25.42 -6.85
C LEU A 95 -13.99 24.60 -7.12
N TYR A 96 -13.97 23.37 -6.65
CA TYR A 96 -12.84 22.45 -6.79
C TYR A 96 -13.22 21.25 -7.65
N PHE A 97 -12.47 21.03 -8.73
CA PHE A 97 -12.54 19.82 -9.53
C PHE A 97 -11.31 18.97 -9.26
N LEU A 98 -11.52 17.75 -8.78
CA LEU A 98 -10.46 16.78 -8.51
C LEU A 98 -10.63 15.64 -9.51
N ILE A 99 -9.73 15.55 -10.48
CA ILE A 99 -9.76 14.55 -11.55
C ILE A 99 -8.56 13.65 -11.36
N THR A 100 -8.78 12.33 -11.35
CA THR A 100 -7.71 11.37 -11.13
C THR A 100 -8.11 9.95 -11.50
N THR A 101 -7.09 9.09 -11.62
CA THR A 101 -7.21 7.64 -11.63
C THR A 101 -6.70 7.05 -10.30
N ALA A 102 -6.99 5.77 -10.05
CA ALA A 102 -6.53 5.06 -8.87
C ALA A 102 -5.00 5.01 -8.84
N GLY A 103 -4.43 5.23 -7.66
CA GLY A 103 -3.00 5.19 -7.44
C GLY A 103 -2.53 3.84 -6.90
N THR A 104 -1.26 3.80 -6.51
CA THR A 104 -0.66 2.64 -5.83
C THR A 104 -0.29 2.90 -4.37
N ASP A 105 -0.43 4.14 -3.91
CA ASP A 105 -0.10 4.57 -2.55
C ASP A 105 -1.37 4.93 -1.78
N THR A 106 -1.72 4.08 -0.82
CA THR A 106 -2.86 4.27 0.09
C THR A 106 -2.60 5.32 1.17
N ASN A 107 -1.38 5.85 1.29
CA ASN A 107 -1.07 6.96 2.18
C ASN A 107 -1.17 8.33 1.46
N SER A 108 -1.51 8.33 0.18
CA SER A 108 -1.59 9.55 -0.63
C SER A 108 -2.84 10.39 -0.32
N ILE A 109 -2.75 11.70 -0.60
CA ILE A 109 -3.92 12.61 -0.53
C ILE A 109 -5.04 12.17 -1.48
N CYS A 110 -4.68 11.52 -2.60
CA CYS A 110 -5.65 10.96 -3.53
C CYS A 110 -6.46 9.84 -2.88
N TYR A 111 -5.80 8.93 -2.15
CA TYR A 111 -6.48 7.86 -1.45
C TYR A 111 -7.42 8.39 -0.35
N GLU A 112 -6.97 9.39 0.42
CA GLU A 112 -7.81 10.06 1.43
C GLU A 112 -9.10 10.62 0.81
N VAL A 113 -8.98 11.35 -0.31
CA VAL A 113 -10.12 11.92 -1.04
C VAL A 113 -11.01 10.82 -1.64
N HIS A 114 -10.41 9.74 -2.15
CA HIS A 114 -11.14 8.59 -2.68
C HIS A 114 -11.96 7.88 -1.61
N GLN A 115 -11.40 7.65 -0.42
CA GLN A 115 -12.13 7.06 0.71
C GLN A 115 -13.27 7.96 1.16
N LYS A 116 -13.05 9.27 1.26
CA LYS A 116 -14.14 10.24 1.51
C LYS A 116 -15.27 10.11 0.48
N ALA A 117 -14.92 9.97 -0.80
CA ALA A 117 -15.89 9.81 -1.88
C ALA A 117 -16.70 8.51 -1.73
N LYS A 118 -16.06 7.37 -1.42
CA LYS A 118 -16.74 6.10 -1.15
C LYS A 118 -17.68 6.20 0.05
N ASP A 119 -17.22 6.78 1.16
CA ASP A 119 -18.05 6.95 2.36
C ASP A 119 -19.31 7.78 2.12
N ILE A 120 -19.22 8.80 1.25
CA ILE A 120 -20.39 9.61 0.87
C ILE A 120 -21.35 8.82 -0.02
N LEU A 121 -20.84 8.11 -1.02
CA LEU A 121 -21.66 7.28 -1.92
C LEU A 121 -22.38 6.14 -1.16
N GLU A 122 -21.72 5.57 -0.15
CA GLU A 122 -22.25 4.50 0.69
C GLU A 122 -23.10 5.02 1.87
N GLY A 123 -23.23 6.35 2.02
CA GLY A 123 -24.03 6.97 3.07
C GLY A 123 -23.44 6.93 4.48
N ARG A 124 -22.19 6.45 4.65
CA ARG A 124 -21.45 6.50 5.92
C ARG A 124 -21.11 7.93 6.34
N LYS A 125 -20.95 8.84 5.37
CA LYS A 125 -20.64 10.24 5.60
C LYS A 125 -21.61 11.14 4.83
N HIS A 126 -22.07 12.20 5.47
CA HIS A 126 -22.92 13.20 4.84
C HIS A 126 -22.14 14.52 4.67
N ASP A 127 -21.85 14.90 3.44
CA ASP A 127 -21.20 16.17 3.09
C ASP A 127 -21.83 16.75 1.81
N PRO A 128 -22.78 17.69 1.91
CA PRO A 128 -23.47 18.26 0.76
C PRO A 128 -22.57 19.14 -0.12
N THR A 129 -21.36 19.46 0.34
CA THR A 129 -20.40 20.29 -0.42
C THR A 129 -19.49 19.48 -1.34
N PHE A 130 -19.55 18.15 -1.26
CA PHE A 130 -18.69 17.24 -2.00
C PHE A 130 -19.52 16.32 -2.90
N TYR A 131 -19.32 16.40 -4.20
CA TYR A 131 -20.02 15.57 -5.19
C TYR A 131 -19.09 14.50 -5.77
N PRO A 132 -19.16 13.25 -5.29
CA PRO A 132 -18.33 12.15 -5.77
C PRO A 132 -18.92 11.50 -7.04
N VAL A 133 -18.06 11.21 -8.01
CA VAL A 133 -18.36 10.31 -9.13
C VAL A 133 -17.16 9.40 -9.31
N ILE A 134 -17.37 8.09 -9.16
CA ILE A 134 -16.33 7.08 -9.33
C ILE A 134 -16.76 6.14 -10.45
N TYR A 135 -15.95 6.07 -11.50
CA TYR A 135 -16.02 5.03 -12.52
C TYR A 135 -14.88 4.06 -12.25
N GLY A 136 -15.21 2.88 -11.73
CA GLY A 136 -14.24 1.89 -11.36
C GLY A 136 -14.89 0.55 -11.03
N ALA A 137 -14.07 -0.48 -10.96
CA ALA A 137 -14.43 -1.80 -10.48
C ALA A 137 -14.06 -1.95 -9.00
N ASP A 138 -14.85 -2.71 -8.26
CA ASP A 138 -14.51 -3.13 -6.91
C ASP A 138 -13.33 -4.11 -6.95
N GLU A 139 -12.50 -4.12 -5.91
CA GLU A 139 -11.28 -4.95 -5.88
C GLU A 139 -11.55 -6.46 -6.00
N SER A 140 -12.74 -6.90 -5.58
CA SER A 140 -13.18 -8.29 -5.64
C SER A 140 -13.81 -8.68 -6.98
N GLU A 141 -14.10 -7.73 -7.88
CA GLU A 141 -14.67 -8.02 -9.18
C GLU A 141 -13.64 -8.68 -10.12
N ASP A 142 -14.10 -9.62 -10.95
CA ASP A 142 -13.27 -10.30 -11.94
C ASP A 142 -12.80 -9.31 -13.01
N TRP A 143 -11.51 -8.98 -12.95
CA TRP A 143 -10.87 -8.05 -13.88
C TRP A 143 -10.85 -8.52 -15.33
N THR A 144 -11.18 -9.78 -15.60
CA THR A 144 -11.24 -10.35 -16.94
C THR A 144 -12.64 -10.34 -17.56
N ASP A 145 -13.68 -9.95 -16.81
CA ASP A 145 -15.06 -9.89 -17.28
C ASP A 145 -15.33 -8.57 -18.05
N PRO A 146 -15.74 -8.63 -19.34
CA PRO A 146 -16.14 -7.45 -20.12
C PRO A 146 -17.25 -6.59 -19.49
N LYS A 147 -18.11 -7.16 -18.64
CA LYS A 147 -19.12 -6.39 -17.90
C LYS A 147 -18.48 -5.42 -16.91
N VAL A 148 -17.43 -5.86 -16.22
CA VAL A 148 -16.66 -5.05 -15.28
C VAL A 148 -15.96 -3.91 -16.04
N TRP A 149 -15.44 -4.21 -17.25
CA TRP A 149 -14.81 -3.18 -18.10
C TRP A 149 -15.79 -2.09 -18.49
N LYS A 150 -17.02 -2.47 -18.88
CA LYS A 150 -18.07 -1.52 -19.26
C LYS A 150 -18.56 -0.68 -18.07
N LYS A 151 -18.61 -1.24 -16.86
CA LYS A 151 -18.91 -0.51 -15.61
C LYS A 151 -17.84 0.55 -15.32
N ALA A 152 -16.56 0.17 -15.42
CA ALA A 152 -15.44 1.06 -15.12
C ALA A 152 -15.16 2.10 -16.23
N ASN A 153 -15.58 1.84 -17.48
CA ASN A 153 -15.30 2.69 -18.64
C ASN A 153 -16.59 3.14 -19.35
N PRO A 154 -17.22 4.26 -18.92
CA PRO A 154 -18.45 4.77 -19.54
C PRO A 154 -18.32 5.15 -21.03
N SER A 155 -17.08 5.34 -21.50
CA SER A 155 -16.74 5.70 -22.88
C SER A 155 -16.32 4.51 -23.75
N LEU A 156 -16.37 3.29 -23.21
CA LEU A 156 -16.09 2.06 -23.96
C LEU A 156 -17.03 1.95 -25.16
N ASP A 157 -16.47 1.50 -26.29
CA ASP A 157 -17.07 1.45 -27.62
C ASP A 157 -17.44 2.81 -28.25
N LYS A 158 -17.09 3.93 -27.60
CA LYS A 158 -17.23 5.28 -28.16
C LYS A 158 -15.88 5.92 -28.46
N THR A 159 -14.98 5.93 -27.49
CA THR A 159 -13.63 6.50 -27.64
C THR A 159 -12.54 5.43 -27.60
N ILE A 160 -12.80 4.31 -26.90
CA ILE A 160 -11.90 3.17 -26.78
C ILE A 160 -12.66 1.94 -27.29
N GLY A 161 -12.13 1.24 -28.28
CA GLY A 161 -12.74 0.01 -28.79
C GLY A 161 -12.54 -1.18 -27.85
N MET A 162 -13.56 -2.03 -27.72
CA MET A 162 -13.51 -3.27 -26.95
C MET A 162 -12.34 -4.18 -27.34
N ASP A 163 -11.97 -4.23 -28.62
CA ASP A 163 -10.84 -4.99 -29.16
C ASP A 163 -9.52 -4.63 -28.48
N LYS A 164 -9.27 -3.33 -28.24
CA LYS A 164 -8.06 -2.85 -27.54
C LYS A 164 -8.06 -3.25 -26.08
N VAL A 165 -9.21 -3.23 -25.41
CA VAL A 165 -9.32 -3.64 -24.00
C VAL A 165 -9.13 -5.15 -23.88
N LEU A 166 -9.71 -5.93 -24.78
CA LEU A 166 -9.51 -7.38 -24.84
C LEU A 166 -8.04 -7.75 -25.08
N ALA A 167 -7.36 -7.07 -26.02
CA ALA A 167 -5.93 -7.29 -26.27
C ALA A 167 -5.09 -6.97 -25.03
N ALA A 168 -5.37 -5.85 -24.35
CA ALA A 168 -4.67 -5.48 -23.12
C ALA A 168 -4.93 -6.48 -21.97
N CYS A 169 -6.17 -7.00 -21.85
CA CYS A 169 -6.49 -8.03 -20.86
C CYS A 169 -5.74 -9.34 -21.14
N ASN A 170 -5.69 -9.78 -22.40
CA ASN A 170 -4.96 -11.00 -22.77
C ASN A 170 -3.46 -10.88 -22.49
N SER A 171 -2.86 -9.72 -22.76
CA SER A 171 -1.46 -9.44 -22.42
C SER A 171 -1.23 -9.48 -20.89
N ALA A 172 -2.13 -8.84 -20.14
CA ALA A 172 -2.12 -8.83 -18.69
C ALA A 172 -2.23 -10.21 -18.03
N LYS A 173 -2.92 -11.18 -18.66
CA LYS A 173 -3.03 -12.56 -18.11
C LYS A 173 -1.69 -13.29 -18.07
N GLU A 174 -0.79 -12.95 -18.99
CA GLU A 174 0.53 -13.58 -19.10
C GLU A 174 1.59 -12.86 -18.26
N THR A 175 1.35 -11.60 -17.89
CA THR A 175 2.35 -10.73 -17.24
C THR A 175 1.78 -10.02 -16.00
N PRO A 176 2.23 -10.37 -14.77
CA PRO A 176 1.72 -9.75 -13.53
C PRO A 176 1.86 -8.23 -13.45
N GLY A 177 2.93 -7.66 -14.04
CA GLY A 177 3.10 -6.21 -14.11
C GLY A 177 2.06 -5.53 -15.01
N GLU A 178 1.65 -6.20 -16.08
CA GLU A 178 0.59 -5.71 -16.97
C GLU A 178 -0.80 -5.92 -16.37
N GLU A 179 -1.01 -6.95 -15.54
CA GLU A 179 -2.23 -7.09 -14.74
C GLU A 179 -2.43 -5.89 -13.82
N ASN A 180 -1.40 -5.50 -13.06
CA ASN A 180 -1.47 -4.32 -12.21
C ASN A 180 -1.79 -3.05 -13.01
N ALA A 181 -1.11 -2.85 -14.16
CA ALA A 181 -1.38 -1.71 -15.03
C ALA A 181 -2.80 -1.74 -15.61
N PHE A 182 -3.31 -2.91 -15.98
CA PHE A 182 -4.67 -3.07 -16.49
C PHE A 182 -5.70 -2.75 -15.41
N ARG A 183 -5.57 -3.32 -14.22
CA ARG A 183 -6.45 -3.06 -13.08
C ARG A 183 -6.46 -1.58 -12.69
N GLN A 184 -5.28 -0.96 -12.62
CA GLN A 184 -5.17 0.46 -12.30
C GLN A 184 -5.77 1.36 -13.39
N LEU A 185 -5.31 1.21 -14.64
CA LEU A 185 -5.58 2.18 -15.71
C LEU A 185 -6.87 1.90 -16.49
N ARG A 186 -7.37 0.65 -16.49
CA ARG A 186 -8.63 0.28 -17.16
C ARG A 186 -9.77 0.10 -16.17
N LEU A 187 -9.50 -0.42 -14.98
CA LEU A 187 -10.56 -0.71 -14.01
C LEU A 187 -10.62 0.28 -12.87
N ASN A 188 -9.67 1.23 -12.81
CA ASN A 188 -9.59 2.22 -11.75
C ASN A 188 -9.55 1.57 -10.35
N GLN A 189 -8.90 0.41 -10.25
CA GLN A 189 -8.67 -0.31 -9.00
C GLN A 189 -7.38 0.19 -8.34
N TRP A 190 -7.41 0.35 -7.03
CA TRP A 190 -6.19 0.59 -6.25
C TRP A 190 -5.38 -0.71 -6.22
N VAL A 191 -4.17 -0.66 -6.77
CA VAL A 191 -3.26 -1.81 -6.84
C VAL A 191 -1.99 -1.54 -6.06
N LYS A 192 -1.40 -2.56 -5.46
CA LYS A 192 -0.07 -2.40 -4.84
C LYS A 192 0.98 -2.25 -5.94
N GLN A 193 1.93 -1.34 -5.75
CA GLN A 193 2.99 -1.03 -6.73
C GLN A 193 3.92 -2.22 -7.01
N ALA A 194 4.03 -3.15 -6.06
CA ALA A 194 4.84 -4.35 -6.16
C ALA A 194 4.04 -5.53 -6.74
N VAL A 195 4.63 -6.26 -7.69
CA VAL A 195 4.18 -7.62 -8.01
C VAL A 195 4.34 -8.43 -6.73
N ARG A 196 3.23 -9.01 -6.24
CA ARG A 196 3.28 -9.93 -5.09
C ARG A 196 4.27 -11.03 -5.38
N TRP A 197 5.25 -11.20 -4.51
CA TRP A 197 6.22 -12.27 -4.69
C TRP A 197 5.59 -13.64 -4.47
N MET A 198 4.80 -13.79 -3.41
CA MET A 198 4.13 -15.04 -3.08
C MET A 198 2.79 -15.18 -3.84
N PRO A 199 2.54 -16.30 -4.54
CA PRO A 199 1.23 -16.63 -5.06
C PRO A 199 0.26 -16.89 -3.89
N MET A 200 -0.50 -15.88 -3.50
CA MET A 200 -1.34 -15.96 -2.29
C MET A 200 -2.41 -17.05 -2.35
N GLU A 201 -2.87 -17.44 -3.54
CA GLU A 201 -3.78 -18.59 -3.69
C GLU A 201 -3.13 -19.91 -3.24
N LYS A 202 -1.80 -20.06 -3.43
CA LYS A 202 -1.05 -21.23 -2.96
C LYS A 202 -0.74 -21.13 -1.48
N TRP A 203 -0.37 -19.93 -1.01
CA TRP A 203 -0.23 -19.65 0.42
C TRP A 203 -1.52 -19.98 1.18
N ASP A 204 -2.68 -19.52 0.71
CA ASP A 204 -3.96 -19.74 1.39
C ASP A 204 -4.36 -21.22 1.46
N LYS A 205 -3.83 -22.08 0.57
CA LYS A 205 -4.00 -23.54 0.64
C LYS A 205 -3.16 -24.19 1.74
N CYS A 206 -2.13 -23.50 2.25
CA CYS A 206 -1.30 -23.92 3.39
C CYS A 206 -1.95 -23.56 4.75
N LYS A 207 -3.23 -23.11 4.75
CA LYS A 207 -4.08 -22.97 5.93
C LYS A 207 -4.53 -24.35 6.45
N VAL A 208 -3.57 -25.19 6.82
CA VAL A 208 -3.83 -26.43 7.55
C VAL A 208 -3.97 -26.07 9.02
N ALA A 209 -5.09 -26.51 9.62
CA ALA A 209 -5.39 -26.26 11.03
C ALA A 209 -4.63 -27.26 11.91
N PHE A 210 -4.08 -26.76 13.02
CA PHE A 210 -3.44 -27.56 14.06
C PHE A 210 -3.57 -26.85 15.40
N ASP A 211 -3.54 -27.61 16.49
CA ASP A 211 -3.48 -27.07 17.85
C ASP A 211 -2.03 -26.91 18.31
N GLU A 212 -1.72 -25.86 19.07
CA GLU A 212 -0.39 -25.63 19.64
C GLU A 212 0.06 -26.81 20.53
N SER A 213 -0.88 -27.45 21.23
CA SER A 213 -0.61 -28.60 22.10
C SER A 213 -0.10 -29.82 21.35
N GLU A 214 -0.42 -29.97 20.05
CA GLU A 214 0.10 -31.04 19.20
C GLU A 214 1.60 -30.88 18.91
N LEU A 215 2.16 -29.69 19.17
CA LEU A 215 3.55 -29.37 18.93
C LEU A 215 4.42 -29.46 20.20
N GLU A 216 3.82 -29.70 21.37
CA GLU A 216 4.55 -29.78 22.64
C GLU A 216 5.66 -30.85 22.59
N GLY A 217 6.85 -30.48 23.07
CA GLY A 217 8.04 -31.33 23.05
C GLY A 217 8.67 -31.56 21.67
N ARG A 218 8.04 -31.16 20.57
CA ARG A 218 8.65 -31.26 19.22
C ARG A 218 9.87 -30.36 19.11
N ILE A 219 10.80 -30.81 18.25
CA ILE A 219 11.94 -29.99 17.82
C ILE A 219 11.42 -28.83 16.97
N CYS A 220 11.95 -27.63 17.20
CA CYS A 220 11.68 -26.46 16.38
C CYS A 220 12.87 -25.51 16.28
N TYR A 221 12.77 -24.60 15.32
CA TYR A 221 13.75 -23.55 15.04
C TYR A 221 13.05 -22.20 15.07
N GLY A 222 13.66 -21.23 15.75
CA GLY A 222 13.12 -19.89 15.91
C GLY A 222 13.75 -18.89 14.93
N GLY A 223 12.95 -17.99 14.39
CA GLY A 223 13.40 -16.75 13.75
C GLY A 223 12.95 -15.55 14.57
N LEU A 224 13.89 -14.73 15.02
CA LEU A 224 13.65 -13.51 15.81
C LEU A 224 14.00 -12.27 14.98
N ASP A 225 13.00 -11.44 14.73
CA ASP A 225 13.12 -10.14 14.07
C ASP A 225 12.70 -9.03 15.03
N LEU A 226 13.68 -8.23 15.48
CA LEU A 226 13.47 -7.17 16.46
C LEU A 226 13.21 -5.84 15.76
N SER A 227 12.11 -5.19 16.12
CA SER A 227 11.87 -3.81 15.71
C SER A 227 12.82 -2.85 16.40
N SER A 228 13.27 -1.82 15.67
CA SER A 228 14.19 -0.81 16.23
C SER A 228 13.53 0.17 17.19
N THR A 229 12.23 0.46 17.02
CA THR A 229 11.46 1.39 17.88
C THR A 229 9.94 1.17 17.79
N THR A 230 9.36 1.25 16.60
CA THR A 230 7.89 1.39 16.39
C THR A 230 7.28 0.39 15.42
N ASP A 231 8.10 -0.55 14.93
CA ASP A 231 7.68 -1.60 14.01
C ASP A 231 7.23 -2.85 14.76
N ILE A 232 6.68 -3.82 14.02
CA ILE A 232 6.27 -5.10 14.61
C ILE A 232 7.53 -5.90 14.90
N THR A 233 7.65 -6.37 16.15
CA THR A 233 8.63 -7.40 16.50
C THR A 233 8.00 -8.77 16.26
N ALA A 234 8.76 -9.71 15.70
CA ALA A 234 8.27 -11.04 15.35
C ALA A 234 9.18 -12.13 15.92
N PHE A 235 8.58 -13.19 16.45
CA PHE A 235 9.24 -14.44 16.78
C PHE A 235 8.43 -15.58 16.16
N VAL A 236 9.05 -16.34 15.27
CA VAL A 236 8.35 -17.40 14.52
C VAL A 236 9.05 -18.72 14.78
N LEU A 237 8.31 -19.70 15.29
CA LEU A 237 8.79 -21.07 15.42
C LEU A 237 8.38 -21.87 14.18
N VAL A 238 9.33 -22.63 13.64
CA VAL A 238 9.09 -23.60 12.57
C VAL A 238 9.43 -24.99 13.07
N PHE A 239 8.45 -25.89 13.02
CA PHE A 239 8.56 -27.28 13.42
C PHE A 239 8.73 -28.12 12.15
N PRO A 240 9.90 -28.75 11.92
CA PRO A 240 10.12 -29.55 10.74
C PRO A 240 9.27 -30.83 10.73
N PRO A 241 9.08 -31.44 9.54
CA PRO A 241 8.39 -32.70 9.38
C PRO A 241 9.09 -33.83 10.15
N THR A 242 8.33 -34.88 10.43
CA THR A 242 8.79 -36.13 11.06
C THR A 242 8.51 -37.30 10.13
N ASP A 243 8.94 -38.51 10.50
CA ASP A 243 8.67 -39.71 9.69
C ASP A 243 7.16 -39.98 9.50
N ASP A 244 6.33 -39.52 10.44
CA ASP A 244 4.88 -39.72 10.44
C ASP A 244 4.08 -38.47 9.99
N ASP A 245 4.76 -37.35 9.71
CA ASP A 245 4.11 -36.07 9.39
C ASP A 245 4.97 -35.21 8.46
N GLU A 246 4.48 -34.99 7.24
CA GLU A 246 5.18 -34.28 6.18
C GLU A 246 5.11 -32.74 6.28
N HIS A 247 4.36 -32.20 7.25
CA HIS A 247 4.17 -30.76 7.35
C HIS A 247 5.27 -30.05 8.16
N TYR A 248 5.64 -28.88 7.67
CA TYR A 248 6.30 -27.84 8.43
C TYR A 248 5.25 -26.97 9.12
N TYR A 249 5.17 -27.02 10.45
CA TYR A 249 4.25 -26.16 11.20
C TYR A 249 4.89 -24.83 11.50
N VAL A 250 4.13 -23.75 11.30
CA VAL A 250 4.57 -22.37 11.52
C VAL A 250 3.73 -21.76 12.62
N LEU A 251 4.38 -21.42 13.74
CA LEU A 251 3.75 -20.81 14.91
C LEU A 251 4.35 -19.42 15.15
N PRO A 252 3.70 -18.36 14.65
CA PRO A 252 4.22 -17.00 14.76
C PRO A 252 3.68 -16.26 16.00
N TYR A 253 4.50 -15.36 16.52
CA TYR A 253 4.17 -14.44 17.59
C TYR A 253 4.60 -13.04 17.21
N PHE A 254 3.73 -12.06 17.44
CA PHE A 254 3.95 -10.67 17.02
C PHE A 254 3.68 -9.70 18.16
N TRP A 255 4.49 -8.63 18.23
CA TRP A 255 4.35 -7.58 19.23
C TRP A 255 4.38 -6.18 18.62
N LEU A 256 3.59 -5.28 19.20
CA LEU A 256 3.58 -3.85 18.90
C LEU A 256 3.54 -3.06 20.23
N PRO A 257 4.20 -1.90 20.36
CA PRO A 257 4.01 -1.05 21.54
C PRO A 257 2.55 -0.57 21.65
N GLU A 258 1.97 -0.66 22.85
CA GLU A 258 0.55 -0.36 23.08
C GLU A 258 0.19 1.07 22.69
N GLU A 259 1.02 2.05 23.07
CA GLU A 259 0.79 3.47 22.77
C GLU A 259 0.81 3.77 21.25
N MET A 260 1.50 2.93 20.47
CA MET A 260 1.63 3.11 19.03
C MET A 260 0.46 2.50 18.25
N LEU A 261 -0.34 1.62 18.87
CA LEU A 261 -1.38 0.87 18.19
C LEU A 261 -2.43 1.77 17.51
N PRO A 262 -3.04 2.78 18.18
CA PRO A 262 -4.03 3.66 17.53
C PRO A 262 -3.44 4.49 16.39
N LEU A 263 -2.19 4.91 16.53
CA LEU A 263 -1.46 5.65 15.50
C LEU A 263 -1.17 4.77 14.29
N ARG A 264 -0.74 3.53 14.52
CA ARG A 264 -0.45 2.53 13.48
C ARG A 264 -1.71 2.12 12.71
N VAL A 265 -2.85 1.92 13.38
CA VAL A 265 -4.12 1.63 12.72
C VAL A 265 -4.51 2.77 11.77
N ARG A 266 -4.43 4.03 12.23
CA ARG A 266 -4.75 5.21 11.41
C ARG A 266 -3.76 5.45 10.28
N ARG A 267 -2.47 5.18 10.51
CA ARG A 267 -1.40 5.41 9.53
C ARG A 267 -1.40 4.31 8.47
N ASP A 268 -1.30 3.05 8.90
CA ASP A 268 -1.11 1.92 8.01
C ASP A 268 -2.42 1.40 7.41
N HIS A 269 -3.57 1.77 7.98
CA HIS A 269 -4.89 1.25 7.61
C HIS A 269 -4.98 -0.27 7.74
N VAL A 270 -4.31 -0.82 8.76
CA VAL A 270 -4.25 -2.24 9.11
C VAL A 270 -4.98 -2.45 10.44
N PRO A 271 -5.82 -3.48 10.58
CA PRO A 271 -6.65 -3.69 11.76
C PRO A 271 -5.85 -4.33 12.92
N TYR A 272 -4.78 -3.68 13.36
CA TYR A 272 -3.93 -4.16 14.46
C TYR A 272 -4.72 -4.27 15.78
N ASP A 273 -5.66 -3.37 16.01
CA ASP A 273 -6.60 -3.38 17.15
C ASP A 273 -7.48 -4.63 17.16
N VAL A 274 -8.00 -5.04 16.00
CA VAL A 274 -8.79 -6.26 15.88
C VAL A 274 -7.94 -7.50 16.12
N TRP A 275 -6.71 -7.54 15.59
CA TRP A 275 -5.80 -8.67 15.79
C TRP A 275 -5.34 -8.79 17.24
N GLU A 276 -5.19 -7.68 17.94
CA GLU A 276 -4.89 -7.65 19.37
C GLU A 276 -6.05 -8.24 20.19
N GLN A 277 -7.28 -7.78 19.95
CA GLN A 277 -8.48 -8.33 20.60
C GLN A 277 -8.71 -9.82 20.33
N GLN A 278 -8.26 -10.30 19.17
CA GLN A 278 -8.33 -11.71 18.77
C GLN A 278 -7.14 -12.56 19.25
N GLY A 279 -6.12 -11.95 19.87
CA GLY A 279 -4.93 -12.63 20.36
C GLY A 279 -3.88 -12.98 19.29
N TYR A 280 -4.04 -12.51 18.05
CA TYR A 280 -3.07 -12.70 16.96
C TYR A 280 -1.90 -11.70 17.01
N LEU A 281 -2.05 -10.62 17.77
CA LEU A 281 -1.04 -9.60 18.00
C LEU A 281 -0.99 -9.33 19.51
N LYS A 282 0.19 -9.22 20.09
CA LYS A 282 0.37 -8.84 21.49
C LYS A 282 0.85 -7.40 21.59
N THR A 283 0.58 -6.75 22.71
CA THR A 283 1.12 -5.44 23.02
C THR A 283 2.18 -5.54 24.11
N THR A 284 3.15 -4.62 24.06
CA THR A 284 4.06 -4.37 25.19
C THR A 284 3.76 -2.99 25.76
N GLU A 285 3.82 -2.87 27.09
CA GLU A 285 3.58 -1.61 27.79
C GLU A 285 4.52 -0.49 27.30
N GLY A 286 3.97 0.72 27.15
CA GLY A 286 4.70 1.92 26.75
C GLY A 286 4.80 2.15 25.24
N ASN A 287 5.78 2.96 24.85
CA ASN A 287 5.94 3.47 23.48
C ASN A 287 7.02 2.75 22.65
N VAL A 288 7.73 1.79 23.25
CA VAL A 288 8.76 0.96 22.62
C VAL A 288 8.60 -0.50 23.05
N VAL A 289 9.11 -1.42 22.24
CA VAL A 289 9.03 -2.85 22.57
C VAL A 289 9.97 -3.18 23.73
N HIS A 290 9.41 -3.72 24.82
CA HIS A 290 10.20 -4.11 25.98
C HIS A 290 10.82 -5.50 25.79
N TYR A 291 12.12 -5.57 25.47
CA TYR A 291 12.79 -6.84 25.13
C TYR A 291 12.74 -7.89 26.24
N GLY A 292 12.81 -7.49 27.52
CA GLY A 292 12.68 -8.44 28.63
C GLY A 292 11.34 -9.19 28.66
N PHE A 293 10.26 -8.58 28.12
CA PHE A 293 8.98 -9.28 27.99
C PHE A 293 9.06 -10.39 26.94
N ILE A 294 9.75 -10.13 25.83
CA ILE A 294 9.94 -11.12 24.77
C ILE A 294 10.91 -12.21 25.22
N GLU A 295 11.98 -11.86 25.96
CA GLU A 295 12.91 -12.83 26.54
C GLU A 295 12.20 -13.84 27.45
N ASN A 296 11.38 -13.35 28.39
CA ASN A 296 10.58 -14.21 29.27
C ASN A 296 9.58 -15.07 28.47
N PHE A 297 8.97 -14.49 27.43
CA PHE A 297 8.05 -15.23 26.58
C PHE A 297 8.76 -16.37 25.82
N ILE A 298 9.97 -16.12 25.30
CA ILE A 298 10.78 -17.16 24.65
C ILE A 298 11.18 -18.24 25.66
N ASP A 299 11.51 -17.88 26.90
CA ASP A 299 11.80 -18.85 27.97
C ASP A 299 10.61 -19.78 28.26
N GLU A 300 9.39 -19.22 28.40
CA GLU A 300 8.16 -20.00 28.56
C GLU A 300 7.92 -20.96 27.39
N LEU A 301 8.20 -20.52 26.16
CA LEU A 301 8.11 -21.39 24.99
C LEU A 301 9.19 -22.48 24.98
N GLY A 302 10.40 -22.19 25.46
CA GLY A 302 11.47 -23.18 25.61
C GLY A 302 11.17 -24.27 26.64
N GLN A 303 10.26 -24.01 27.59
CA GLN A 303 9.77 -25.02 28.53
C GLN A 303 8.72 -25.94 27.89
N LYS A 304 8.01 -25.48 26.85
CA LYS A 304 7.00 -26.24 26.11
C LYS A 304 7.56 -26.99 24.91
N PHE A 305 8.50 -26.38 24.18
CA PHE A 305 9.03 -26.86 22.91
C PHE A 305 10.54 -27.06 22.97
N HIS A 306 11.05 -27.97 22.14
CA HIS A 306 12.49 -28.19 22.04
C HIS A 306 13.11 -27.26 20.99
N ILE A 307 13.28 -25.99 21.35
CA ILE A 307 13.88 -24.97 20.48
C ILE A 307 15.38 -25.26 20.33
N LYS A 308 15.80 -25.65 19.12
CA LYS A 308 17.20 -26.01 18.83
C LYS A 308 18.08 -24.80 18.62
N GLU A 309 17.65 -23.90 17.75
CA GLU A 309 18.41 -22.70 17.39
C GLU A 309 17.43 -21.55 17.16
N ILE A 310 17.85 -20.33 17.51
CA ILE A 310 17.13 -19.11 17.22
C ILE A 310 18.00 -18.23 16.32
N ALA A 311 17.59 -18.06 15.07
CA ALA A 311 18.21 -17.18 14.11
C ALA A 311 17.78 -15.73 14.35
N PHE A 312 18.71 -14.78 14.31
CA PHE A 312 18.42 -13.36 14.54
C PHE A 312 19.32 -12.43 13.70
N ASP A 313 18.87 -11.21 13.40
CA ASP A 313 19.70 -10.21 12.70
C ASP A 313 20.86 -9.74 13.59
N ARG A 314 22.04 -9.60 12.99
CA ARG A 314 23.28 -9.17 13.64
C ARG A 314 23.19 -7.76 14.23
N TRP A 315 22.31 -6.91 13.68
CA TRP A 315 22.18 -5.52 14.07
C TRP A 315 21.05 -5.33 15.10
N GLY A 316 21.37 -4.71 16.24
CA GLY A 316 20.36 -4.28 17.22
C GLY A 316 19.95 -5.32 18.28
N ALA A 317 20.40 -6.58 18.16
CA ALA A 317 19.97 -7.68 19.03
C ALA A 317 21.04 -8.23 20.00
N VAL A 318 22.24 -7.61 20.07
CA VAL A 318 23.40 -8.16 20.79
C VAL A 318 23.12 -8.43 22.27
N GLN A 319 22.42 -7.52 22.96
CA GLN A 319 22.11 -7.72 24.38
C GLN A 319 21.11 -8.87 24.58
N MET A 320 20.07 -8.90 23.75
CA MET A 320 19.03 -9.93 23.84
C MET A 320 19.58 -11.31 23.51
N SER A 321 20.49 -11.41 22.53
CA SER A 321 21.15 -12.69 22.22
C SER A 321 21.96 -13.21 23.41
N GLN A 322 22.70 -12.35 24.11
CA GLN A 322 23.45 -12.75 25.30
C GLN A 322 22.53 -13.20 26.45
N ASN A 323 21.40 -12.51 26.63
CA ASN A 323 20.43 -12.88 27.65
C ASN A 323 19.79 -14.25 27.36
N LEU A 324 19.37 -14.48 26.11
CA LEU A 324 18.80 -15.76 25.67
C LEU A 324 19.84 -16.90 25.72
N GLU A 325 21.10 -16.65 25.37
CA GLU A 325 22.19 -17.61 25.59
C GLU A 325 22.37 -17.95 27.08
N GLY A 326 22.24 -16.96 27.96
CA GLY A 326 22.26 -17.15 29.41
C GLY A 326 21.11 -18.01 29.94
N LEU A 327 19.98 -18.04 29.24
CA LEU A 327 18.85 -18.94 29.50
C LEU A 327 19.02 -20.34 28.87
N GLY A 328 20.10 -20.55 28.11
CA GLY A 328 20.45 -21.85 27.52
C GLY A 328 20.04 -22.03 26.06
N PHE A 329 19.53 -20.98 25.39
CA PHE A 329 19.21 -21.04 23.96
C PHE A 329 20.47 -20.93 23.08
N THR A 330 20.49 -21.63 21.95
CA THR A 330 21.54 -21.47 20.94
C THR A 330 21.14 -20.36 19.97
N MET A 331 21.84 -19.23 20.02
CA MET A 331 21.57 -18.07 19.16
C MET A 331 22.47 -18.11 17.91
N VAL A 332 21.87 -17.94 16.73
CA VAL A 332 22.58 -17.99 15.44
C VAL A 332 22.43 -16.68 14.69
N GLN A 333 23.56 -16.05 14.37
CA GLN A 333 23.56 -14.80 13.61
C GLN A 333 23.18 -15.02 12.14
N PHE A 334 22.12 -14.37 11.69
CA PHE A 334 21.63 -14.44 10.32
C PHE A 334 21.88 -13.12 9.57
N GLY A 335 22.37 -13.20 8.32
CA GLY A 335 22.70 -12.02 7.53
C GLY A 335 21.55 -11.54 6.64
N GLN A 336 21.36 -10.23 6.54
CA GLN A 336 20.34 -9.59 5.68
C GLN A 336 20.78 -9.38 4.21
N GLY A 337 21.86 -10.06 3.81
CA GLY A 337 22.44 -9.98 2.47
C GLY A 337 21.85 -11.02 1.51
N TYR A 338 22.00 -10.81 0.20
CA TYR A 338 21.54 -11.75 -0.83
C TYR A 338 22.06 -13.18 -0.63
N LYS A 339 23.30 -13.33 -0.14
CA LYS A 339 23.91 -14.64 0.12
C LYS A 339 23.09 -15.47 1.12
N ASP A 340 22.66 -14.83 2.20
CA ASP A 340 22.05 -15.51 3.34
C ASP A 340 20.52 -15.55 3.18
N MET A 341 19.89 -14.48 2.66
CA MET A 341 18.43 -14.40 2.46
C MET A 341 17.90 -15.23 1.29
N SER A 342 18.67 -15.35 0.19
CA SER A 342 18.18 -15.96 -1.06
C SER A 342 17.81 -17.44 -0.89
N PRO A 343 18.63 -18.31 -0.27
CA PRO A 343 18.28 -19.72 -0.09
C PRO A 343 16.98 -19.96 0.71
N PRO A 344 16.80 -19.44 1.95
CA PRO A 344 15.58 -19.70 2.71
C PRO A 344 14.35 -19.05 2.09
N THR A 345 14.49 -17.89 1.44
CA THR A 345 13.37 -17.26 0.73
C THR A 345 12.89 -18.14 -0.43
N LYS A 346 13.82 -18.74 -1.21
CA LYS A 346 13.47 -19.68 -2.28
C LYS A 346 12.86 -20.98 -1.73
N GLU A 347 13.37 -21.49 -0.61
CA GLU A 347 12.81 -22.68 0.03
C GLU A 347 11.39 -22.43 0.54
N LEU A 348 11.12 -21.27 1.14
CA LEU A 348 9.78 -20.91 1.59
C LEU A 348 8.77 -20.90 0.43
N MET A 349 9.16 -20.36 -0.74
CA MET A 349 8.34 -20.44 -1.96
C MET A 349 8.09 -21.89 -2.37
N LYS A 350 9.14 -22.71 -2.41
CA LYS A 350 9.03 -24.12 -2.79
C LYS A 350 8.06 -24.87 -1.87
N LEU A 351 8.22 -24.77 -0.54
CA LEU A 351 7.35 -25.41 0.44
C LEU A 351 5.89 -24.94 0.31
N THR A 352 5.67 -23.65 0.00
CA THR A 352 4.33 -23.11 -0.26
C THR A 352 3.70 -23.72 -1.53
N LEU A 353 4.49 -23.88 -2.60
CA LEU A 353 4.02 -24.47 -3.85
C LEU A 353 3.72 -25.97 -3.72
N GLU A 354 4.53 -26.67 -2.93
CA GLU A 354 4.37 -28.09 -2.57
C GLU A 354 3.26 -28.32 -1.54
N GLN A 355 2.76 -27.25 -0.90
CA GLN A 355 1.71 -27.28 0.13
C GLN A 355 2.09 -28.08 1.38
N THR A 356 3.38 -28.13 1.69
CA THR A 356 3.93 -28.80 2.88
C THR A 356 4.06 -27.86 4.08
N LEU A 357 3.65 -26.60 3.96
CA LEU A 357 3.54 -25.67 5.09
C LEU A 357 2.15 -25.77 5.75
N ALA A 358 2.13 -25.69 7.08
CA ALA A 358 0.92 -25.54 7.89
C ALA A 358 1.06 -24.30 8.78
N HIS A 359 0.33 -23.23 8.47
CA HIS A 359 0.45 -21.94 9.18
C HIS A 359 -0.83 -21.48 9.89
N ASN A 360 -1.80 -22.40 10.10
CA ASN A 360 -3.07 -22.18 10.80
C ASN A 360 -3.93 -21.00 10.28
N GLY A 361 -3.63 -20.48 9.09
CA GLY A 361 -4.28 -19.29 8.55
C GLY A 361 -4.07 -18.00 9.35
N HIS A 362 -2.96 -17.88 10.09
CA HIS A 362 -2.70 -16.71 10.95
C HIS A 362 -2.82 -15.38 10.18
N PRO A 363 -3.73 -14.46 10.56
CA PRO A 363 -4.07 -13.30 9.74
C PRO A 363 -2.92 -12.29 9.61
N VAL A 364 -2.15 -12.09 10.69
CA VAL A 364 -0.97 -11.20 10.67
C VAL A 364 0.11 -11.73 9.71
N LEU A 365 0.47 -13.01 9.82
CA LEU A 365 1.45 -13.65 8.94
C LEU A 365 0.99 -13.63 7.48
N ARG A 366 -0.28 -13.91 7.22
CA ARG A 366 -0.88 -13.80 5.88
C ARG A 366 -0.78 -12.38 5.33
N TRP A 367 -1.08 -11.36 6.14
CA TRP A 367 -0.92 -9.96 5.75
C TRP A 367 0.55 -9.62 5.47
N MET A 368 1.50 -10.07 6.30
CA MET A 368 2.93 -9.84 6.05
C MET A 368 3.37 -10.46 4.72
N MET A 369 2.96 -11.70 4.43
CA MET A 369 3.25 -12.37 3.17
C MET A 369 2.65 -11.63 1.96
N ASP A 370 1.45 -11.05 2.12
CA ASP A 370 0.77 -10.27 1.08
C ASP A 370 1.42 -8.91 0.77
N ASN A 371 2.31 -8.44 1.64
CA ASN A 371 2.97 -7.14 1.55
C ASN A 371 4.47 -7.23 1.29
N ILE A 372 5.03 -8.44 1.17
CA ILE A 372 6.47 -8.62 0.94
C ILE A 372 6.89 -8.10 -0.44
N PHE A 373 8.02 -7.40 -0.47
CA PHE A 373 8.67 -6.94 -1.70
C PHE A 373 10.08 -7.52 -1.78
N ILE A 374 10.39 -8.16 -2.92
CA ILE A 374 11.70 -8.77 -3.15
C ILE A 374 12.58 -7.87 -4.00
N ARG A 375 13.83 -7.71 -3.56
CA ARG A 375 14.90 -7.16 -4.39
C ARG A 375 15.67 -8.30 -5.04
N ARG A 376 16.12 -8.08 -6.28
CA ARG A 376 16.93 -9.04 -7.05
C ARG A 376 18.28 -8.45 -7.38
N ASP A 377 19.33 -9.26 -7.23
CA ASP A 377 20.65 -8.92 -7.78
C ASP A 377 20.77 -9.39 -9.25
N PRO A 378 21.84 -8.96 -9.98
CA PRO A 378 22.05 -9.39 -11.36
C PRO A 378 22.28 -10.90 -11.55
N ALA A 379 22.61 -11.63 -10.48
CA ALA A 379 22.81 -13.07 -10.49
C ALA A 379 21.51 -13.86 -10.22
N GLY A 380 20.38 -13.16 -9.99
CA GLY A 380 19.09 -13.78 -9.70
C GLY A 380 18.92 -14.24 -8.25
N ASN A 381 19.73 -13.73 -7.32
CA ASN A 381 19.49 -13.90 -5.89
C ASN A 381 18.41 -12.93 -5.43
N ILE A 382 17.64 -13.36 -4.42
CA ILE A 382 16.52 -12.61 -3.86
C ILE A 382 16.79 -12.25 -2.40
N LYS A 383 16.27 -11.11 -1.96
CA LYS A 383 16.18 -10.76 -0.54
C LYS A 383 15.01 -9.83 -0.28
#